data_AF-A0A944C7J7-F1
#
_entry.id   AF-A0A944C7J7-F1
#
_cell.length_a   1.000
_cell.length_b   1.000
_cell.length_c   1.000
_cell.angle_alpha   90.00
_cell.angle_beta   90.00
_cell.angle_gamma   90.00
#
_symmetry.space_group_name_H-M   'P 1'
#
loop_
_entity.id
_entity.type
_entity.pdbx_description
1 polymer ?
#
loop_
_entity_poly.entity_id
_entity_poly.type
_entity_poly.pdbx_seq_one_letter_code
_entity_poly.pdbx_strand_id
1 'polypeptide(L)'
;MGTISDVLYCARDWIGYSRWTDPEEGTVFGRWFAEKTGEPYFGTSGVPYCAMFASYCLDWAGVPCAGMPSAYCPDIVSAGEDAGATVSCEDAEAGDLVLFDWGGDGLADHIGIV
;
A
#
# COMPACT_ATOMS: atom_id res chain seq x y z
N MET A 1 -5.37 18.01 8.19
CA MET A 1 -4.31 17.02 7.90
C MET A 1 -4.80 15.73 8.50
N GLY A 2 -4.76 14.62 7.76
CA GLY A 2 -5.22 13.33 8.26
C GLY A 2 -4.42 12.82 9.45
N THR A 3 -4.94 11.78 10.08
CA THR A 3 -4.27 11.08 11.16
C THR A 3 -4.04 9.62 10.81
N ILE A 4 -3.13 8.97 11.54
CA ILE A 4 -2.92 7.52 11.45
C ILE A 4 -4.22 6.75 11.77
N SER A 5 -5.04 7.26 12.69
CA SER A 5 -6.35 6.65 12.98
C SER A 5 -7.28 6.65 11.76
N ASP A 6 -7.20 7.67 10.90
CA ASP A 6 -7.99 7.73 9.66
C ASP A 6 -7.50 6.71 8.63
N VAL A 7 -6.18 6.49 8.54
CA VAL A 7 -5.59 5.44 7.69
C VAL A 7 -6.11 4.06 8.12
N LEU A 8 -6.05 3.76 9.41
CA LEU A 8 -6.52 2.49 9.96
C LEU A 8 -8.04 2.34 9.84
N TYR A 9 -8.80 3.43 9.95
CA TYR A 9 -10.24 3.44 9.71
C TYR A 9 -10.54 3.05 8.26
N CYS A 10 -9.89 3.70 7.29
CA CYS A 10 -10.04 3.37 5.87
C CYS A 10 -9.66 1.91 5.59
N ALA A 11 -8.51 1.45 6.09
CA ALA A 11 -8.05 0.07 5.88
C ALA A 11 -9.05 -0.97 6.42
N ARG A 12 -9.70 -0.70 7.56
CA ARG A 12 -10.71 -1.58 8.16
C ARG A 12 -11.96 -1.74 7.31
N ASP A 13 -12.39 -0.70 6.60
CA ASP A 13 -13.57 -0.76 5.72
C ASP A 13 -13.39 -1.73 4.55
N TRP A 14 -12.14 -2.08 4.21
CA TRP A 14 -11.81 -3.05 3.16
C TRP A 14 -11.67 -4.49 3.66
N ILE A 15 -11.85 -4.75 4.96
CA ILE A 15 -11.84 -6.12 5.49
C ILE A 15 -13.00 -6.91 4.85
N GLY A 16 -12.65 -8.03 4.21
CA GLY A 16 -13.61 -8.87 3.48
C GLY A 16 -13.71 -8.54 1.99
N TYR A 17 -13.05 -7.48 1.51
CA TYR A 17 -12.87 -7.27 0.07
C TYR A 17 -12.11 -8.45 -0.56
N SER A 18 -12.55 -8.86 -1.75
CA SER A 18 -11.90 -9.89 -2.54
C SER A 18 -11.96 -9.52 -4.01
N ARG A 19 -10.78 -9.51 -4.66
CA ARG A 19 -10.67 -9.31 -6.12
C ARG A 19 -11.46 -10.33 -6.94
N TRP A 20 -11.82 -11.46 -6.36
CA TRP A 20 -12.57 -12.52 -7.04
C TRP A 20 -14.08 -12.27 -7.05
N THR A 21 -14.56 -11.38 -6.17
CA THR A 21 -15.97 -11.00 -6.07
C THR A 21 -16.21 -9.54 -6.47
N ASP A 22 -15.17 -8.82 -6.88
CA ASP A 22 -15.28 -7.50 -7.48
C ASP A 22 -16.00 -7.64 -8.84
N PRO A 23 -17.13 -6.95 -9.07
CA PRO A 23 -17.87 -7.05 -10.32
C PRO A 23 -17.18 -6.30 -11.48
N GLU A 24 -16.23 -5.42 -11.19
CA GLU A 24 -15.49 -4.65 -12.19
C GLU A 24 -14.13 -5.29 -12.50
N GLU A 25 -13.54 -4.93 -13.65
CA GLU A 25 -12.19 -5.35 -13.98
C GLU A 25 -11.16 -4.73 -13.00
N GLY A 26 -10.13 -5.52 -12.65
CA GLY A 26 -9.12 -5.12 -11.69
C GLY A 26 -9.63 -5.02 -10.26
N THR A 27 -8.82 -4.40 -9.40
CA THR A 27 -9.23 -4.12 -8.02
C THR A 27 -9.62 -2.67 -7.87
N VAL A 28 -10.45 -2.33 -6.88
CA VAL A 28 -10.77 -0.91 -6.57
C VAL A 28 -9.51 -0.08 -6.41
N PHE A 29 -8.50 -0.62 -5.71
CA PHE A 29 -7.21 0.04 -5.51
C PHE A 29 -6.41 0.18 -6.81
N GLY A 30 -6.42 -0.85 -7.66
CA GLY A 30 -5.80 -0.81 -8.97
C GLY A 30 -6.44 0.23 -9.90
N ARG A 31 -7.78 0.29 -9.93
CA ARG A 31 -8.54 1.29 -10.70
C ARG A 31 -8.25 2.71 -10.21
N TRP A 32 -8.27 2.93 -8.89
CA TRP A 32 -7.86 4.21 -8.31
C TRP A 32 -6.42 4.60 -8.65
N PHE A 33 -5.48 3.64 -8.54
CA PHE A 33 -4.08 3.90 -8.81
C PHE A 33 -3.83 4.20 -10.29
N ALA A 34 -4.53 3.52 -11.20
CA ALA A 34 -4.51 3.79 -12.62
C ALA A 34 -5.00 5.21 -12.94
N GLU A 35 -6.10 5.65 -12.33
CA GLU A 35 -6.60 7.03 -12.49
C GLU A 35 -5.57 8.04 -11.96
N LYS A 36 -5.00 7.77 -10.78
CA LYS A 36 -4.04 8.66 -10.12
C LYS A 36 -2.73 8.82 -10.87
N THR A 37 -2.25 7.75 -11.52
CA THR A 37 -0.97 7.74 -12.24
C THR A 37 -1.11 8.00 -13.74
N GLY A 38 -2.32 7.84 -14.29
CA GLY A 38 -2.56 7.85 -15.72
C GLY A 38 -2.10 6.57 -16.44
N GLU A 39 -1.77 5.50 -15.71
CA GLU A 39 -1.31 4.22 -16.26
C GLU A 39 -2.42 3.15 -16.15
N PRO A 40 -3.16 2.86 -17.24
CA PRO A 40 -4.31 1.97 -17.22
C PRO A 40 -4.00 0.53 -16.79
N TYR A 41 -2.76 0.07 -16.97
CA TYR A 41 -2.35 -1.29 -16.64
C TYR A 41 -2.71 -1.68 -15.20
N PHE A 42 -2.56 -0.77 -14.24
CA PHE A 42 -2.85 -1.02 -12.82
C PHE A 42 -4.32 -1.35 -12.54
N GLY A 43 -5.24 -0.92 -13.42
CA GLY A 43 -6.67 -1.20 -13.34
C GLY A 43 -7.10 -2.55 -13.93
N THR A 44 -6.16 -3.38 -14.41
CA THR A 44 -6.48 -4.67 -15.03
C THR A 44 -6.57 -5.82 -14.02
N SER A 45 -7.31 -6.87 -14.37
CA SER A 45 -7.42 -8.07 -13.52
C SER A 45 -6.12 -8.85 -13.44
N GLY A 46 -5.80 -9.36 -12.24
CA GLY A 46 -4.59 -10.18 -11.99
C GLY A 46 -3.39 -9.39 -11.48
N VAL A 47 -3.42 -8.05 -11.54
CA VAL A 47 -2.36 -7.19 -10.98
C VAL A 47 -2.34 -7.29 -9.44
N PRO A 48 -1.17 -7.53 -8.81
CA PRO A 48 -1.02 -7.46 -7.36
C PRO A 48 -1.29 -6.05 -6.85
N TYR A 49 -2.00 -5.92 -5.72
CA TYR A 49 -2.52 -4.62 -5.27
C TYR A 49 -2.12 -4.22 -3.85
N CYS A 50 -1.20 -4.94 -3.20
CA CYS A 50 -0.83 -4.67 -1.80
C CYS A 50 -0.31 -3.24 -1.57
N ALA A 51 0.67 -2.79 -2.37
CA ALA A 51 1.19 -1.42 -2.30
C ALA A 51 0.16 -0.37 -2.73
N MET A 52 -0.68 -0.68 -3.73
CA MET A 52 -1.76 0.20 -4.16
C MET A 52 -2.82 0.37 -3.06
N PHE A 53 -3.13 -0.68 -2.30
CA PHE A 53 -4.04 -0.62 -1.15
C PHE A 53 -3.48 0.27 -0.03
N ALA A 54 -2.22 0.08 0.36
CA ALA A 54 -1.59 0.92 1.37
C ALA A 54 -1.53 2.39 0.91
N SER A 55 -1.19 2.62 -0.38
CA SER A 55 -1.21 3.95 -1.00
C SER A 55 -2.60 4.57 -0.97
N TYR A 56 -3.65 3.80 -1.26
CA TYR A 56 -5.04 4.25 -1.22
C TYR A 56 -5.43 4.72 0.17
N CYS A 57 -5.12 3.93 1.20
CA CYS A 57 -5.49 4.27 2.58
C CYS A 57 -4.78 5.54 3.07
N LEU A 58 -3.48 5.68 2.77
CA LEU A 58 -2.70 6.87 3.11
C LEU A 58 -3.22 8.11 2.39
N ASP A 59 -3.51 8.01 1.10
CA ASP A 59 -4.04 9.13 0.33
C ASP A 59 -5.46 9.52 0.75
N TRP A 60 -6.33 8.55 0.99
CA TRP A 60 -7.68 8.77 1.48
C TRP A 60 -7.68 9.56 2.79
N ALA A 61 -6.74 9.21 3.69
CA ALA A 61 -6.54 9.94 4.93
C ALA A 61 -5.83 11.29 4.73
N GLY A 62 -5.06 11.46 3.65
CA GLY A 62 -4.19 12.61 3.44
C GLY A 62 -2.97 12.59 4.37
N VAL A 63 -2.43 11.40 4.64
CA VAL A 63 -1.21 11.18 5.42
C VAL A 63 -0.05 10.91 4.45
N PRO A 64 1.00 11.75 4.43
CA PRO A 64 2.16 11.51 3.58
C PRO A 64 3.01 10.36 4.13
N CYS A 65 3.60 9.57 3.23
CA CYS A 65 4.57 8.53 3.56
C CYS A 65 5.64 8.51 2.45
N ALA A 66 6.90 8.31 2.83
CA ALA A 66 7.99 8.25 1.87
C ALA A 66 7.77 7.10 0.89
N GLY A 67 8.00 7.35 -0.41
CA GLY A 67 7.78 6.36 -1.47
C GLY A 67 6.32 6.09 -1.83
N MET A 68 5.35 6.80 -1.23
CA MET A 68 3.93 6.64 -1.53
C MET A 68 3.36 7.86 -2.27
N PRO A 69 2.41 7.69 -3.21
CA PRO A 69 1.82 6.42 -3.65
C PRO A 69 2.77 5.59 -4.52
N SER A 70 2.75 4.26 -4.36
CA SER A 70 3.52 3.31 -5.16
C SER A 70 2.77 2.00 -5.37
N ALA A 71 3.16 1.29 -6.44
CA ALA A 71 2.72 -0.07 -6.73
C ALA A 71 3.84 -1.12 -6.54
N TYR A 72 5.04 -0.69 -6.11
CA TYR A 72 6.24 -1.53 -6.02
C TYR A 72 6.90 -1.39 -4.65
N CYS A 73 6.95 -2.49 -3.89
CA CYS A 73 7.42 -2.52 -2.50
C CYS A 73 8.90 -2.12 -2.34
N PRO A 74 9.85 -2.53 -3.20
CA PRO A 74 11.25 -2.12 -3.07
C PRO A 74 11.49 -0.61 -3.17
N ASP A 75 10.69 0.10 -3.98
CA ASP A 75 10.77 1.57 -4.04
C ASP A 75 10.35 2.21 -2.70
N ILE A 76 9.37 1.60 -2.00
CA ILE A 76 8.92 2.06 -0.69
C ILE A 76 9.98 1.80 0.37
N VAL A 77 10.65 0.64 0.33
CA VAL A 77 11.81 0.35 1.21
C VAL A 77 12.89 1.41 1.02
N SER A 78 13.35 1.60 -0.23
CA SER A 78 14.43 2.54 -0.54
C SER A 78 14.08 3.96 -0.10
N ALA A 79 12.84 4.42 -0.36
CA ALA A 79 12.42 5.76 0.03
C ALA A 79 12.29 5.92 1.55
N GLY A 80 11.86 4.88 2.27
CA GLY A 80 11.80 4.87 3.73
C GLY A 80 13.18 4.93 4.37
N GLU A 81 14.14 4.18 3.82
CA GLU A 81 15.55 4.21 4.24
C GLU A 81 16.18 5.59 3.98
N ASP A 82 16.01 6.14 2.78
CA ASP A 82 16.51 7.46 2.41
C ASP A 82 15.93 8.59 3.28
N ALA A 83 14.67 8.44 3.71
CA ALA A 83 14.00 9.36 4.62
C ALA A 83 14.41 9.18 6.09
N GLY A 84 15.16 8.13 6.44
CA GLY A 84 15.46 7.77 7.82
C GLY A 84 14.21 7.37 8.62
N ALA A 85 13.19 6.86 7.95
CA ALA A 85 11.88 6.51 8.52
C ALA A 85 11.76 5.02 8.88
N THR A 86 12.80 4.22 8.63
CA THR A 86 12.81 2.79 8.94
C THR A 86 12.85 2.55 10.45
N VAL A 87 11.90 1.76 10.94
CA VAL A 87 11.84 1.28 12.32
C VAL A 87 12.15 -0.22 12.37
N SER A 88 12.58 -0.71 13.53
CA SER A 88 12.75 -2.15 13.74
C SER A 88 11.38 -2.84 13.80
N CYS A 89 11.33 -4.14 13.54
CA CYS A 89 10.07 -4.90 13.67
C CYS A 89 9.57 -4.92 15.11
N GLU A 90 10.47 -4.87 16.09
CA GLU A 90 10.18 -4.85 17.52
C GLU A 90 9.57 -3.53 17.99
N ASP A 91 9.86 -2.44 17.28
CA ASP A 91 9.39 -1.09 17.58
C ASP A 91 8.22 -0.65 16.69
N ALA A 92 7.68 -1.54 15.84
CA ALA A 92 6.58 -1.22 14.94
C ALA A 92 5.31 -0.83 15.71
N GLU A 93 4.69 0.28 15.30
CA GLU A 93 3.47 0.83 15.88
C GLU A 93 2.28 0.74 14.89
N ALA A 94 1.06 0.86 15.41
CA ALA A 94 -0.14 0.85 14.58
C ALA A 94 -0.09 2.01 13.56
N GLY A 95 -0.28 1.68 12.29
CA GLY A 95 -0.15 2.62 11.16
C GLY A 95 1.20 2.61 10.46
N ASP A 96 2.22 1.95 11.01
CA ASP A 96 3.45 1.70 10.28
C ASP A 96 3.18 0.78 9.08
N LEU A 97 4.01 0.92 8.06
CA LEU A 97 4.02 0.03 6.92
C LEU A 97 5.03 -1.09 7.18
N VAL A 98 4.56 -2.34 7.12
CA VAL A 98 5.42 -3.52 7.22
C VAL A 98 5.65 -4.11 5.84
N LEU A 99 6.91 -4.28 5.46
CA LEU A 99 7.33 -4.83 4.18
C LEU A 99 7.91 -6.22 4.37
N PHE A 100 7.48 -7.17 3.55
CA PHE A 100 7.88 -8.56 3.63
C PHE A 100 8.65 -8.97 2.39
N ASP A 101 9.85 -9.51 2.60
CA ASP A 101 10.59 -10.31 1.64
C ASP A 101 10.22 -11.79 1.87
N TRP A 102 9.34 -12.32 1.03
CA TRP A 102 8.92 -13.73 1.12
C TRP A 102 9.88 -14.65 0.38
N GLY A 103 10.58 -14.14 -0.64
CA GLY A 103 11.58 -14.88 -1.40
C GLY A 103 12.90 -15.11 -0.64
N GLY A 104 13.18 -14.28 0.36
CA GLY A 104 14.46 -14.23 1.05
C GLY A 104 15.61 -13.73 0.17
N ASP A 105 15.32 -12.98 -0.89
CA ASP A 105 16.30 -12.50 -1.86
C ASP A 105 16.78 -11.06 -1.60
N GLY A 106 16.28 -10.45 -0.52
CA GLY A 106 16.59 -9.08 -0.11
C GLY A 106 15.66 -8.03 -0.72
N LEU A 107 14.64 -8.42 -1.49
CA LEU A 107 13.65 -7.51 -2.05
C LEU A 107 12.27 -7.74 -1.43
N ALA A 108 11.62 -6.65 -1.03
CA ALA A 108 10.26 -6.74 -0.50
C ALA A 108 9.27 -7.13 -1.61
N ASP A 109 8.49 -8.18 -1.36
CA ASP A 109 7.44 -8.71 -2.25
C ASP A 109 6.06 -8.18 -1.88
N HIS A 110 5.85 -7.88 -0.60
CA HIS A 110 4.55 -7.58 -0.03
C HIS A 110 4.62 -6.46 1.00
N ILE A 111 3.49 -5.80 1.20
CA ILE A 111 3.34 -4.73 2.20
C ILE A 111 2.00 -4.87 2.91
N GLY A 112 2.00 -4.56 4.20
CA GLY A 112 0.82 -4.43 5.05
C GLY A 112 0.85 -3.15 5.86
N ILE A 113 -0.27 -2.84 6.52
CA ILE A 113 -0.39 -1.78 7.51
C ILE A 113 -0.56 -2.46 8.86
N VAL A 114 0.25 -2.07 9.85
CA VAL A 114 0.21 -2.61 11.23
C VAL A 114 -1.04 -2.14 11.96
#